data_AF-A0AAW1IGZ5-F1
#
_entry.id   AF-A0AAW1IGZ5-F1
#
_cell.length_a   1.000
_cell.length_b   1.000
_cell.length_c   1.000
_cell.angle_alpha   90.00
_cell.angle_beta   90.00
_cell.angle_gamma   90.00
#
_symmetry.space_group_name_H-M   'P 1'
#
loop_
_entity.id
_entity.type
_entity.pdbx_description
1 polymer ?
#
loop_
_entity_poly.entity_id
_entity_poly.type
_entity_poly.pdbx_seq_one_letter_code
_entity_poly.pdbx_strand_id
1 'polypeptide(L)'
;MVQVRTLNNRVLIRNIDLKKDKLTVHGTEIEESKLKRLHDSLTLGIRQGHIYVNCDGACYFQVLGKLFKPIHKVIFDWSPFDVVVPNSVNKSLRQELKEKVNEIDTLNRQLLSTIASYEEAKNEAKELKEQVLEHVKTQKDKEMELKMVNEQLSLVDFELVSNKIELESSKKAVLDLQDQLSTCKNECQDMKNEFQNQLSLNMKANEEFVIKLKDSQQETSTLKSELNSTKTQLDELQDQLSLTKDQLESTKVLLESSKKEVQELKNQSCLYKEEEPHQMSDKVRKLSDDLNSINSEVKSGNQKLEQVLISMLWNELDLDHQSQLRLLQPSLMGKDEGQNMGNIVPNIGCLNRIARLITESPHRPIQQPNPEARPEGEGEADPPDRTLDL
;
A
#
# COMPACT_ATOMS: atom_id res chain seq x y z
N MET A 1 70.52 126.44 -9.19
CA MET A 1 69.66 125.23 -9.26
C MET A 1 69.48 124.72 -7.84
N VAL A 2 68.38 125.10 -7.20
CA VAL A 2 68.10 124.82 -5.79
C VAL A 2 67.66 123.37 -5.63
N GLN A 3 68.38 122.57 -4.82
CA GLN A 3 67.94 121.22 -4.44
C GLN A 3 67.17 121.27 -3.13
N VAL A 4 65.89 120.90 -3.17
CA VAL A 4 65.03 120.75 -1.98
C VAL A 4 64.95 119.27 -1.62
N ARG A 5 65.33 118.91 -0.40
CA ARG A 5 65.12 117.55 0.14
C ARG A 5 64.36 117.62 1.47
N THR A 6 63.38 116.75 1.63
CA THR A 6 62.63 116.55 2.87
C THR A 6 63.25 115.40 3.67
N LEU A 7 63.69 115.68 4.89
CA LEU A 7 64.13 114.66 5.87
C LEU A 7 63.51 114.99 7.22
N ASN A 8 62.77 114.05 7.83
CA ASN A 8 62.21 114.15 9.18
C ASN A 8 61.40 115.44 9.44
N ASN A 9 60.42 115.74 8.58
CA ASN A 9 59.58 116.96 8.65
C ASN A 9 60.35 118.29 8.63
N ARG A 10 61.61 118.28 8.16
CA ARG A 10 62.42 119.50 7.94
C ARG A 10 62.74 119.63 6.45
N VAL A 11 62.51 120.82 5.90
CA VAL A 11 62.84 121.16 4.52
C VAL A 11 64.26 121.70 4.50
N LEU A 12 65.17 121.01 3.81
CA LEU A 12 66.56 121.42 3.66
C LEU A 12 66.74 122.14 2.32
N ILE A 13 67.07 123.43 2.36
CA ILE A 13 67.42 124.21 1.17
C ILE A 13 68.95 124.37 1.14
N ARG A 14 69.61 123.76 0.16
CA ARG A 14 71.07 123.88 -0.03
C ARG A 14 71.38 124.87 -1.15
N ASN A 15 72.44 125.66 -0.97
CA ASN A 15 72.99 126.61 -1.95
C ASN A 15 71.97 127.64 -2.44
N ILE A 16 71.61 128.60 -1.59
CA ILE A 16 70.90 129.81 -2.01
C ILE A 16 71.97 130.80 -2.49
N ASP A 17 72.10 130.96 -3.81
CA ASP A 17 72.89 132.05 -4.38
C ASP A 17 72.05 133.33 -4.36
N LEU A 18 72.22 134.13 -3.31
CA LEU A 18 71.48 135.38 -3.11
C LEU A 18 71.71 136.43 -4.21
N LYS A 19 72.66 136.20 -5.14
CA LYS A 19 72.88 137.07 -6.30
C LYS A 19 72.08 136.67 -7.54
N LYS A 20 71.48 135.47 -7.58
CA LYS A 20 70.83 134.94 -8.80
C LYS A 20 69.50 134.18 -8.59
N ASP A 21 69.19 133.71 -7.39
CA ASP A 21 68.01 132.86 -7.16
C ASP A 21 66.87 133.58 -6.39
N LYS A 22 65.62 133.36 -6.83
CA LYS A 22 64.38 133.79 -6.15
C LYS A 22 64.21 133.01 -4.83
N LEU A 23 64.05 133.71 -3.71
CA LEU A 23 63.78 133.09 -2.41
C LEU A 23 62.27 132.93 -2.20
N THR A 24 61.79 131.69 -2.17
CA THR A 24 60.39 131.37 -1.85
C THR A 24 60.31 130.74 -0.46
N VAL A 25 59.51 131.32 0.44
CA VAL A 25 59.29 130.80 1.80
C VAL A 25 57.81 130.47 1.94
N HIS A 26 57.47 129.21 2.23
CA HIS A 26 56.09 128.70 2.32
C HIS A 26 55.18 129.03 1.11
N GLY A 27 55.75 129.10 -0.09
CA GLY A 27 55.00 129.37 -1.33
C GLY A 27 54.88 130.86 -1.68
N THR A 28 55.37 131.77 -0.84
CA THR A 28 55.42 133.21 -1.14
C THR A 28 56.82 133.61 -1.61
N GLU A 29 56.91 134.24 -2.77
CA GLU A 29 58.17 134.78 -3.31
C GLU A 29 58.51 136.09 -2.62
N ILE A 30 59.70 136.17 -2.02
CA ILE A 30 60.18 137.41 -1.40
C ILE A 30 60.74 138.32 -2.49
N GLU A 31 60.22 139.54 -2.59
CA GLU A 31 60.69 140.54 -3.55
C GLU A 31 62.19 140.82 -3.41
N GLU A 32 62.88 140.97 -4.55
CA GLU A 32 64.34 141.18 -4.64
C GLU A 32 64.82 142.39 -3.81
N SER A 33 64.00 143.44 -3.73
CA SER A 33 64.26 144.64 -2.91
C SER A 33 64.33 144.33 -1.41
N LYS A 34 63.48 143.42 -0.92
CA LYS A 34 63.46 142.98 0.48
C LYS A 34 64.57 141.97 0.75
N LEU A 35 64.93 141.16 -0.26
CA LEU A 35 66.09 140.27 -0.26
C LEU A 35 67.41 141.04 -0.09
N LYS A 36 67.54 142.21 -0.73
CA LYS A 36 68.71 143.09 -0.56
C LYS A 36 68.83 143.61 0.86
N ARG A 37 67.73 144.05 1.49
CA ARG A 37 67.74 144.44 2.92
C ARG A 37 68.08 143.27 3.84
N LEU A 38 67.61 142.07 3.52
CA LEU A 38 67.95 140.86 4.28
C LEU A 38 69.45 140.53 4.14
N HIS A 39 70.00 140.63 2.93
CA HIS A 39 71.42 140.46 2.65
C HIS A 39 72.27 141.50 3.39
N ASP A 40 71.87 142.78 3.39
CA ASP A 40 72.63 143.85 4.05
C ASP A 40 72.55 143.75 5.58
N SER A 41 71.42 143.29 6.12
CA SER A 41 71.23 143.06 7.56
C SER A 41 71.93 141.78 8.06
N LEU A 42 72.08 140.78 7.19
CA LEU A 42 72.88 139.60 7.43
C LEU A 42 74.32 139.87 7.01
N THR A 43 75.06 140.66 7.79
CA THR A 43 76.52 140.83 7.60
C THR A 43 77.27 139.54 7.99
N LEU A 44 76.97 138.45 7.29
CA LEU A 44 77.64 137.16 7.39
C LEU A 44 78.85 137.21 6.46
N GLY A 45 80.00 137.62 6.98
CA GLY A 45 81.25 137.63 6.23
C GLY A 45 81.49 136.27 5.57
N ILE A 46 81.66 136.27 4.24
CA ILE A 46 82.04 135.19 3.30
C ILE A 46 82.16 133.77 3.90
N ARG A 47 81.08 133.25 4.50
CA ARG A 47 81.04 131.89 5.05
C ARG A 47 79.74 131.23 4.62
N GLN A 48 79.88 130.11 3.92
CA GLN A 48 78.75 129.28 3.49
C GLN A 48 78.09 128.62 4.72
N GLY A 49 76.77 128.68 4.80
CA GLY A 49 75.96 128.07 5.85
C GLY A 49 74.55 127.76 5.38
N HIS A 50 73.85 126.87 6.10
CA HIS A 50 72.46 126.51 5.87
C HIS A 50 71.55 127.17 6.91
N ILE A 51 70.36 127.63 6.46
CA ILE A 51 69.29 128.12 7.34
C ILE A 51 68.14 127.10 7.29
N TYR A 52 67.69 126.67 8.45
CA TYR A 52 66.52 125.80 8.60
C TYR A 52 65.39 126.59 9.24
N VAL A 53 64.17 126.51 8.71
CA VAL A 53 62.96 127.06 9.34
C VAL A 53 62.00 125.91 9.60
N ASN A 54 61.53 125.73 10.83
CA ASN A 54 60.50 124.73 11.13
C ASN A 54 59.08 125.29 10.95
N CYS A 55 58.07 124.43 11.04
CA CYS A 55 56.65 124.77 10.91
C CYS A 55 56.14 125.79 11.95
N ASP A 56 56.89 126.00 13.03
CA ASP A 56 56.56 126.94 14.12
C ASP A 56 57.30 128.29 13.98
N GLY A 57 57.98 128.52 12.85
CA GLY A 57 58.68 129.78 12.56
C GLY A 57 60.05 129.94 13.24
N ALA A 58 60.61 128.88 13.84
CA ALA A 58 61.95 128.93 14.44
C ALA A 58 63.05 128.73 13.39
N CYS A 59 64.00 129.68 13.32
CA CYS A 59 65.16 129.64 12.42
C CYS A 59 66.40 129.03 13.11
N TYR A 60 67.06 128.06 12.48
CA TYR A 60 68.34 127.48 12.92
C TYR A 60 69.43 127.78 11.90
N PHE A 61 70.58 128.25 12.37
CA PHE A 61 71.75 128.52 11.52
C PHE A 61 72.78 127.40 11.69
N GLN A 62 73.17 126.76 10.59
CA GLN A 62 74.25 125.79 10.56
C GLN A 62 75.38 126.33 9.68
N VAL A 63 76.44 126.84 10.30
CA VAL A 63 77.65 127.30 9.61
C VAL A 63 78.71 126.21 9.75
N LEU A 64 79.36 125.85 8.64
CA LEU A 64 80.28 124.70 8.48
C LEU A 64 81.10 124.35 9.74
N GLY A 65 80.74 123.24 10.39
CA GLY A 65 81.58 122.54 11.38
C GLY A 65 81.35 122.84 12.86
N LYS A 66 80.52 123.83 13.25
CA LYS A 66 80.17 124.07 14.66
C LYS A 66 78.67 124.30 14.81
N LEU A 67 78.00 123.45 15.61
CA LEU A 67 76.62 123.70 16.05
C LEU A 67 76.66 124.89 17.03
N PHE A 68 76.15 126.05 16.60
CA PHE A 68 75.86 127.11 17.55
C PHE A 68 74.60 126.76 18.34
N LYS A 69 74.60 127.06 19.64
CA LYS A 69 73.42 126.88 20.50
C LYS A 69 72.23 127.59 19.86
N PRO A 70 71.03 127.00 19.88
CA PRO A 70 69.83 127.64 19.34
C PRO A 70 69.66 129.01 19.99
N ILE A 71 69.54 130.04 19.16
CA ILE A 71 69.14 131.36 19.66
C ILE A 71 67.65 131.25 19.94
N HIS A 72 67.32 130.82 21.15
CA HIS A 72 65.94 130.85 21.62
C HIS A 72 65.50 132.31 21.68
N LYS A 73 64.37 132.63 21.02
CA LYS A 73 63.81 133.98 20.85
C LYS A 73 64.45 134.86 19.77
N VAL A 74 64.83 134.31 18.62
CA VAL A 74 64.79 135.13 17.39
C VAL A 74 63.34 135.20 16.95
N ILE A 75 62.63 136.24 17.39
CA ILE A 75 61.35 136.60 16.77
C ILE A 75 61.73 137.24 15.45
N PHE A 76 61.63 136.49 14.35
CA PHE A 76 61.61 137.11 13.04
C PHE A 76 60.32 137.89 12.95
N ASP A 77 60.44 139.20 12.98
CA ASP A 77 59.34 140.06 12.62
C ASP A 77 59.12 139.91 11.10
N TRP A 78 58.16 139.05 10.74
CA TRP A 78 57.77 138.83 9.35
C TRP A 78 56.86 139.95 8.82
N SER A 79 56.53 140.96 9.65
CA SER A 79 55.69 142.09 9.24
C SER A 79 56.23 142.88 8.03
N PRO A 80 57.55 143.01 7.76
CA PRO A 80 58.04 143.66 6.55
C PRO A 80 57.75 142.87 5.26
N PHE A 81 57.35 141.60 5.37
CA PHE A 81 57.14 140.68 4.26
C PHE A 81 55.66 140.38 3.98
N ASP A 82 54.72 141.06 4.66
CA ASP A 82 53.26 140.87 4.52
C ASP A 82 52.77 139.44 4.77
N VAL A 83 53.59 138.60 5.41
CA VAL A 83 53.22 137.24 5.79
C VAL A 83 52.47 137.30 7.13
N VAL A 84 51.13 137.35 7.06
CA VAL A 84 50.27 137.17 8.22
C VAL A 84 50.32 135.69 8.60
N VAL A 85 51.27 135.31 9.46
CA VAL A 85 51.24 134.00 10.12
C VAL A 85 50.04 134.02 11.07
N PRO A 86 48.97 133.25 10.82
CA PRO A 86 47.79 133.27 11.70
C PRO A 86 48.14 132.49 12.97
N ASN A 87 48.86 133.13 13.87
CA ASN A 87 49.25 132.56 15.17
C ASN A 87 48.06 132.41 16.12
N SER A 88 46.86 132.78 15.68
CA SER A 88 45.60 132.51 16.35
C SER A 88 44.75 131.58 15.50
N VAL A 89 45.07 130.28 15.50
CA VAL A 89 44.06 129.26 15.21
C VAL A 89 42.87 129.56 16.13
N ASN A 90 41.74 129.96 15.53
CA ASN A 90 40.53 130.36 16.22
C ASN A 90 40.15 129.27 17.26
N LYS A 91 39.86 129.66 18.50
CA LYS A 91 39.46 128.72 19.58
C LYS A 91 38.32 127.78 19.15
N SER A 92 37.43 128.27 18.27
CA SER A 92 36.35 127.49 17.66
C SER A 92 36.85 126.26 16.92
N LEU A 93 37.89 126.40 16.08
CA LEU A 93 38.44 125.29 15.29
C LEU A 93 39.10 124.21 16.17
N ARG A 94 39.71 124.60 17.29
CA ARG A 94 40.29 123.64 18.25
C ARG A 94 39.21 122.84 18.96
N GLN A 95 38.09 123.48 19.30
CA GLN A 95 36.94 122.82 19.92
C GLN A 95 36.27 121.85 18.95
N GLU A 96 36.03 122.27 17.71
CA GLU A 96 35.49 121.42 16.65
C GLU A 96 36.40 120.21 16.37
N LEU A 97 37.72 120.43 16.28
CA LEU A 97 38.68 119.33 16.11
C LEU A 97 38.62 118.33 17.27
N LYS A 98 38.50 118.82 18.51
CA LYS A 98 38.38 117.97 19.70
C LYS A 98 37.08 117.16 19.68
N GLU A 99 35.97 117.77 19.27
CA GLU A 99 34.69 117.08 19.12
C GLU A 99 34.76 116.00 18.04
N LYS A 100 35.38 116.30 16.89
CA LYS A 100 35.59 115.32 15.81
C LYS A 100 36.49 114.17 16.22
N VAL A 101 37.53 114.42 17.03
CA VAL A 101 38.37 113.34 17.58
C VAL A 101 37.55 112.44 18.51
N ASN A 102 36.72 113.00 19.41
CA ASN A 102 35.86 112.20 20.29
C ASN A 102 34.80 111.39 19.51
N GLU A 103 34.26 111.97 18.43
CA GLU A 103 33.35 111.28 17.50
C GLU A 103 34.06 110.10 16.83
N ILE A 104 35.27 110.30 16.33
CA ILE A 104 36.13 109.24 15.77
C ILE A 104 36.39 108.13 16.79
N ASP A 105 36.72 108.47 18.04
CA ASP A 105 36.96 107.49 19.10
C ASP A 105 35.71 106.67 19.42
N THR A 106 34.54 107.30 19.37
CA THR A 106 33.25 106.62 19.58
C THR A 106 32.93 105.68 18.43
N LEU A 107 33.11 106.14 17.18
CA LEU A 107 32.94 105.32 15.99
C LEU A 107 33.93 104.15 15.96
N ASN A 108 35.19 104.37 16.36
CA ASN A 108 36.20 103.31 16.43
C ASN A 108 35.82 102.23 17.45
N ARG A 109 35.30 102.62 18.63
CA ARG A 109 34.79 101.65 19.62
C ARG A 109 33.60 100.85 19.08
N GLN A 110 32.66 101.51 18.42
CA GLN A 110 31.52 100.84 17.78
C GLN A 110 31.99 99.87 16.69
N LEU A 111 32.91 100.28 15.83
CA LEU A 111 33.45 99.44 14.76
C LEU A 111 34.15 98.19 15.33
N LEU A 112 34.98 98.35 16.37
CA LEU A 112 35.63 97.22 17.03
C LEU A 112 34.61 96.26 17.66
N SER A 113 33.54 96.78 18.28
CA SER A 113 32.44 95.98 18.79
C SER A 113 31.72 95.21 17.68
N THR A 114 31.48 95.84 16.53
CA THR A 114 30.84 95.21 15.38
C THR A 114 31.73 94.12 14.77
N ILE A 115 33.04 94.33 14.69
CA ILE A 115 34.00 93.32 14.22
C ILE A 115 34.00 92.10 15.15
N ALA A 116 34.00 92.33 16.47
CA ALA A 116 33.95 91.24 17.44
C ALA A 116 32.66 90.42 17.30
N SER A 117 31.50 91.10 17.21
CA SER A 117 30.20 90.44 16.99
C SER A 117 30.15 89.69 15.65
N TYR A 118 30.76 90.24 14.59
CA TYR A 118 30.85 89.56 13.30
C TYR A 118 31.70 88.29 13.36
N GLU A 119 32.86 88.31 14.03
CA GLU A 119 33.70 87.12 14.19
C GLU A 119 33.04 86.05 15.08
N GLU A 120 32.28 86.46 16.11
CA GLU A 120 31.45 85.55 16.91
C GLU A 120 30.38 84.86 16.05
N ALA A 121 29.58 85.63 15.30
CA ALA A 121 28.55 85.10 14.40
C ALA A 121 29.15 84.20 13.30
N LYS A 122 30.35 84.52 12.80
CA LYS A 122 31.07 83.71 11.82
C LYS A 122 31.55 82.38 12.40
N ASN A 123 31.95 82.34 13.67
CA ASN A 123 32.33 81.09 14.34
C ASN A 123 31.09 80.25 14.65
N GLU A 124 30.00 80.86 15.12
CA GLU A 124 28.71 80.18 15.30
C GLU A 124 28.22 79.58 13.97
N ALA A 125 28.32 80.31 12.86
CA ALA A 125 27.95 79.79 11.54
C ALA A 125 28.81 78.60 11.10
N LYS A 126 30.08 78.53 11.49
CA LYS A 126 30.95 77.37 11.22
C LYS A 126 30.55 76.16 12.07
N GLU A 127 30.26 76.38 13.35
CA GLU A 127 29.80 75.32 14.25
C GLU A 127 28.47 74.74 13.77
N LEU A 128 27.50 75.59 13.43
CA LEU A 128 26.22 75.16 12.85
C LEU A 128 26.41 74.38 11.54
N LYS A 129 27.36 74.80 10.69
CA LYS A 129 27.67 74.06 9.45
C LYS A 129 28.22 72.65 9.74
N GLU A 130 29.06 72.50 10.76
CA GLU A 130 29.59 71.20 11.18
C GLU A 130 28.49 70.31 11.76
N GLN A 131 27.63 70.86 12.63
CA GLN A 131 26.46 70.15 13.17
C GLN A 131 25.49 69.69 12.06
N VAL A 132 25.21 70.54 11.05
CA VAL A 132 24.38 70.15 9.90
C VAL A 132 25.03 69.03 9.10
N LEU A 133 26.35 69.06 8.91
CA LEU A 133 27.06 68.00 8.19
C LEU A 133 26.99 66.65 8.92
N GLU A 134 27.13 66.66 10.24
CA GLU A 134 26.97 65.47 11.09
C GLU A 134 25.53 64.93 11.05
N HIS A 135 24.54 65.82 11.09
CA HIS A 135 23.12 65.45 10.93
C HIS A 135 22.81 64.83 9.57
N VAL A 136 23.36 65.37 8.48
CA VAL A 136 23.19 64.81 7.14
C VAL A 136 23.82 63.41 7.03
N LYS A 137 25.00 63.21 7.64
CA LYS A 137 25.65 61.90 7.68
C LYS A 137 24.79 60.87 8.44
N THR A 138 24.36 61.22 9.66
CA THR A 138 23.51 60.33 10.47
C THR A 138 22.15 60.05 9.81
N GLN A 139 21.58 61.01 9.09
CA GLN A 139 20.36 60.79 8.29
C GLN A 139 20.59 59.77 7.18
N LYS A 140 21.71 59.89 6.45
CA LYS A 140 22.06 58.95 5.37
C LYS A 140 22.29 57.53 5.88
N ASP A 141 22.94 57.39 7.04
CA ASP A 141 23.18 56.10 7.68
C ASP A 141 21.83 55.42 8.04
N LYS A 142 20.90 56.17 8.66
CA LYS A 142 19.55 55.67 8.96
C LYS A 142 18.74 55.31 7.71
N GLU A 143 18.90 56.05 6.62
CA GLU A 143 18.23 55.73 5.34
C GLU A 143 18.75 54.40 4.77
N MET A 144 20.05 54.13 4.91
CA MET A 144 20.65 52.86 4.51
C MET A 144 20.16 51.71 5.40
N GLU A 145 20.10 51.90 6.72
CA GLU A 145 19.53 50.90 7.65
C GLU A 145 18.06 50.60 7.30
N LEU A 146 17.25 51.62 7.00
CA LEU A 146 15.85 51.44 6.60
C LEU A 146 15.73 50.64 5.31
N LYS A 147 16.58 50.89 4.30
CA LYS A 147 16.63 50.12 3.06
C LYS A 147 16.96 48.65 3.32
N MET A 148 17.97 48.38 4.15
CA MET A 148 18.36 47.02 4.52
C MET A 148 17.24 46.28 5.25
N VAL A 149 16.55 46.95 6.20
CA VAL A 149 15.39 46.36 6.90
C VAL A 149 14.25 46.06 5.92
N ASN A 150 14.00 46.93 4.94
CA ASN A 150 12.96 46.72 3.94
C ASN A 150 13.27 45.54 3.01
N GLU A 151 14.53 45.34 2.63
CA GLU A 151 14.99 44.16 1.89
C GLU A 151 14.81 42.87 2.70
N GLN A 152 15.18 42.88 3.99
CA GLN A 152 14.96 41.75 4.89
C GLN A 152 13.47 41.43 5.06
N LEU A 153 12.63 42.45 5.20
CA LEU A 153 11.17 42.26 5.30
C LEU A 153 10.61 41.61 4.02
N SER A 154 11.10 42.04 2.85
CA SER A 154 10.71 41.45 1.56
C SER A 154 11.12 39.98 1.43
N LEU A 155 12.30 39.61 1.98
CA LEU A 155 12.75 38.23 2.01
C LEU A 155 11.88 37.35 2.92
N VAL A 156 11.58 37.84 4.14
CA VAL A 156 10.71 37.13 5.09
C VAL A 156 9.29 36.95 4.51
N ASP A 157 8.76 37.95 3.81
CA ASP A 157 7.47 37.84 3.12
C ASP A 157 7.49 36.74 2.05
N PHE A 158 8.57 36.64 1.28
CA PHE A 158 8.74 35.57 0.28
C PHE A 158 8.81 34.18 0.93
N GLU A 159 9.60 34.01 2.00
CA GLU A 159 9.68 32.76 2.77
C GLU A 159 8.31 32.38 3.35
N LEU A 160 7.56 33.35 3.88
CA LEU A 160 6.22 33.13 4.41
C LEU A 160 5.24 32.63 3.33
N VAL A 161 5.29 33.21 2.13
CA VAL A 161 4.47 32.75 1.00
C VAL A 161 4.88 31.35 0.54
N SER A 162 6.18 31.06 0.47
CA SER A 162 6.70 29.73 0.13
C SER A 162 6.23 28.67 1.14
N ASN A 163 6.41 28.92 2.44
CA ASN A 163 5.95 28.04 3.51
C ASN A 163 4.43 27.83 3.49
N LYS A 164 3.65 28.86 3.12
CA LYS A 164 2.20 28.76 2.96
C LYS A 164 1.83 27.80 1.83
N ILE A 165 2.53 27.84 0.71
CA ILE A 165 2.30 26.93 -0.43
C ILE A 165 2.64 25.49 -0.02
N GLU A 166 3.77 25.27 0.64
CA GLU A 166 4.16 23.94 1.15
C GLU A 166 3.14 23.39 2.15
N LEU A 167 2.65 24.23 3.06
CA LEU A 167 1.62 23.85 4.03
C LEU A 167 0.31 23.43 3.34
N GLU A 168 -0.17 24.18 2.35
CA GLU A 168 -1.37 23.82 1.59
C GLU A 168 -1.17 22.52 0.79
N SER A 169 0.03 22.31 0.22
CA SER A 169 0.39 21.05 -0.43
C SER A 169 0.35 19.87 0.54
N SER A 170 0.94 20.04 1.74
CA SER A 170 0.94 19.02 2.79
C SER A 170 -0.48 18.70 3.27
N LYS A 171 -1.34 19.72 3.47
CA LYS A 171 -2.76 19.52 3.82
C LYS A 171 -3.50 18.68 2.78
N LYS A 172 -3.27 18.94 1.49
CA LYS A 172 -3.87 18.15 0.41
C LYS A 172 -3.42 16.69 0.48
N ALA A 173 -2.12 16.43 0.66
CA ALA A 173 -1.59 15.07 0.79
C ALA A 173 -2.18 14.32 2.00
N VAL A 174 -2.40 15.01 3.12
CA VAL A 174 -3.06 14.42 4.31
C VAL A 174 -4.51 14.03 4.01
N LEU A 175 -5.26 14.86 3.29
CA LEU A 175 -6.64 14.53 2.87
C LEU A 175 -6.66 13.32 1.94
N ASP A 176 -5.76 13.26 0.95
CA ASP A 176 -5.66 12.13 0.02
C ASP A 176 -5.35 10.81 0.77
N LEU A 177 -4.47 10.85 1.78
CA LEU A 177 -4.17 9.69 2.63
C LEU A 177 -5.37 9.28 3.51
N GLN A 178 -6.13 10.25 4.01
CA GLN A 178 -7.34 9.99 4.80
C GLN A 178 -8.43 9.28 3.97
N ASP A 179 -8.58 9.66 2.70
CA ASP A 179 -9.48 9.01 1.76
C ASP A 179 -9.02 7.58 1.46
N GLN A 180 -7.72 7.37 1.19
CA GLN A 180 -7.16 6.02 0.99
C GLN A 180 -7.36 5.11 2.21
N LEU A 181 -7.14 5.64 3.42
CA LEU A 181 -7.37 4.90 4.66
C LEU A 181 -8.84 4.51 4.83
N SER A 182 -9.77 5.40 4.45
CA SER A 182 -11.20 5.14 4.49
C SER A 182 -11.62 4.05 3.49
N THR A 183 -11.07 4.07 2.28
CA THR A 183 -11.26 3.03 1.27
C THR A 183 -10.73 1.67 1.74
N CYS A 184 -9.49 1.61 2.22
CA CYS A 184 -8.87 0.40 2.74
C CYS A 184 -9.64 -0.19 3.94
N LYS A 185 -10.16 0.68 4.83
CA LYS A 185 -11.00 0.26 5.95
C LYS A 185 -12.29 -0.44 5.49
N ASN A 186 -12.93 0.08 4.46
CA ASN A 186 -14.14 -0.52 3.89
C ASN A 186 -13.83 -1.86 3.23
N GLU A 187 -12.76 -1.94 2.42
CA GLU A 187 -12.30 -3.19 1.79
C GLU A 187 -11.97 -4.27 2.84
N CYS A 188 -11.30 -3.91 3.94
CA CYS A 188 -11.05 -4.83 5.05
C CYS A 188 -12.35 -5.33 5.69
N GLN A 189 -13.35 -4.46 5.82
CA GLN A 189 -14.65 -4.85 6.37
C GLN A 189 -15.41 -5.77 5.42
N ASP A 190 -15.34 -5.53 4.10
CA ASP A 190 -15.95 -6.37 3.08
C ASP A 190 -15.32 -7.76 3.04
N MET A 191 -13.98 -7.84 3.03
CA MET A 191 -13.26 -9.12 3.13
C MET A 191 -13.62 -9.89 4.41
N LYS A 192 -13.75 -9.19 5.55
CA LYS A 192 -14.17 -9.79 6.81
C LYS A 192 -15.58 -10.38 6.71
N ASN A 193 -16.51 -9.65 6.09
CA ASN A 193 -17.88 -10.11 5.89
C ASN A 193 -17.91 -11.32 4.95
N GLU A 194 -17.11 -11.32 3.88
CA GLU A 194 -17.00 -12.45 2.95
C GLU A 194 -16.46 -13.69 3.64
N PHE A 195 -15.41 -13.56 4.44
CA PHE A 195 -14.85 -14.68 5.21
C PHE A 195 -15.89 -15.25 6.21
N GLN A 196 -16.65 -14.40 6.89
CA GLN A 196 -17.73 -14.84 7.78
C GLN A 196 -18.83 -15.59 7.03
N ASN A 197 -19.20 -15.13 5.82
CA ASN A 197 -20.18 -15.79 4.98
C ASN A 197 -19.68 -17.17 4.51
N GLN A 198 -18.42 -17.27 4.07
CA GLN A 198 -17.80 -18.55 3.70
C GLN A 198 -17.75 -19.52 4.88
N LEU A 199 -17.39 -19.05 6.08
CA LEU A 199 -17.39 -19.88 7.29
C LEU A 199 -18.78 -20.43 7.60
N SER A 200 -19.82 -19.59 7.50
CA SER A 200 -21.22 -20.00 7.71
C SER A 200 -21.68 -21.04 6.69
N LEU A 201 -21.33 -20.88 5.41
CA LEU A 201 -21.60 -21.87 4.36
C LEU A 201 -20.89 -23.19 4.62
N ASN A 202 -19.61 -23.15 5.00
CA ASN A 202 -18.83 -24.35 5.31
C ASN A 202 -19.38 -25.09 6.53
N MET A 203 -19.84 -24.38 7.56
CA MET A 203 -20.50 -25.01 8.72
C MET A 203 -21.77 -25.75 8.30
N LYS A 204 -22.63 -25.13 7.48
CA LYS A 204 -23.86 -25.78 6.98
C LYS A 204 -23.56 -27.00 6.10
N ALA A 205 -22.57 -26.89 5.22
CA ALA A 205 -22.15 -28.01 4.38
C ALA A 205 -21.62 -29.17 5.25
N ASN A 206 -20.82 -28.86 6.27
CA ASN A 206 -20.30 -29.87 7.19
C ASN A 206 -21.41 -30.53 8.03
N GLU A 207 -22.41 -29.77 8.48
CA GLU A 207 -23.60 -30.32 9.15
C GLU A 207 -24.35 -31.29 8.22
N GLU A 208 -24.54 -30.94 6.94
CA GLU A 208 -25.17 -31.81 5.96
C GLU A 208 -24.35 -33.09 5.71
N PHE A 209 -23.02 -32.98 5.61
CA PHE A 209 -22.14 -34.14 5.51
C PHE A 209 -22.22 -35.05 6.73
N VAL A 210 -22.28 -34.49 7.94
CA VAL A 210 -22.43 -35.26 9.18
C VAL A 210 -23.76 -36.00 9.22
N ILE A 211 -24.85 -35.38 8.76
CA ILE A 211 -26.16 -36.05 8.65
C ILE A 211 -26.09 -37.21 7.66
N LYS A 212 -25.57 -36.98 6.44
CA LYS A 212 -25.40 -38.04 5.43
C LYS A 212 -24.54 -39.20 5.94
N LEU A 213 -23.47 -38.90 6.67
CA LEU A 213 -22.59 -39.92 7.25
C LEU A 213 -23.32 -40.76 8.31
N LYS A 214 -24.17 -40.14 9.14
CA LYS A 214 -25.01 -40.87 10.11
C LYS A 214 -26.04 -41.76 9.41
N ASP A 215 -26.68 -41.27 8.36
CA ASP A 215 -27.66 -42.04 7.59
C ASP A 215 -27.00 -43.27 6.93
N SER A 216 -25.85 -43.08 6.27
CA SER A 216 -25.06 -44.18 5.71
C SER A 216 -24.59 -45.16 6.80
N GLN A 217 -24.19 -44.68 7.98
CA GLN A 217 -23.83 -45.54 9.11
C GLN A 217 -25.02 -46.38 9.58
N GLN A 218 -26.22 -45.80 9.64
CA GLN A 218 -27.44 -46.52 9.98
C GLN A 218 -27.76 -47.58 8.93
N GLU A 219 -27.68 -47.25 7.63
CA GLU A 219 -27.91 -48.21 6.54
C GLU A 219 -26.91 -49.38 6.56
N THR A 220 -25.63 -49.11 6.83
CA THR A 220 -24.65 -50.21 6.99
C THR A 220 -24.95 -51.09 8.20
N SER A 221 -25.51 -50.53 9.27
CA SER A 221 -25.91 -51.31 10.46
C SER A 221 -27.12 -52.20 10.18
N THR A 222 -28.11 -51.72 9.42
CA THR A 222 -29.28 -52.51 9.02
C THR A 222 -28.87 -53.63 8.07
N LEU A 223 -28.09 -53.32 7.02
CA LEU A 223 -27.56 -54.33 6.09
C LEU A 223 -26.73 -55.40 6.81
N LYS A 224 -25.92 -55.01 7.79
CA LYS A 224 -25.16 -55.97 8.61
C LYS A 224 -26.07 -56.90 9.41
N SER A 225 -27.18 -56.38 9.95
CA SER A 225 -28.16 -57.20 10.67
C SER A 225 -28.92 -58.16 9.75
N GLU A 226 -29.32 -57.71 8.56
CA GLU A 226 -29.95 -58.54 7.53
C GLU A 226 -29.00 -59.64 7.01
N LEU A 227 -27.73 -59.30 6.79
CA LEU A 227 -26.69 -60.26 6.41
C LEU A 227 -26.52 -61.36 7.48
N ASN A 228 -26.53 -60.99 8.76
CA ASN A 228 -26.44 -61.98 9.84
C ASN A 228 -27.70 -62.86 9.90
N SER A 229 -28.90 -62.28 9.71
CA SER A 229 -30.15 -63.03 9.67
C SER A 229 -30.20 -64.02 8.50
N THR A 230 -29.81 -63.59 7.31
CA THR A 230 -29.75 -64.46 6.11
C THR A 230 -28.70 -65.55 6.27
N LYS A 231 -27.57 -65.24 6.89
CA LYS A 231 -26.55 -66.24 7.25
C LYS A 231 -27.12 -67.31 8.19
N THR A 232 -27.84 -66.92 9.26
CA THR A 232 -28.46 -67.90 10.17
C THR A 232 -29.53 -68.75 9.49
N GLN A 233 -30.32 -68.19 8.57
CA GLN A 233 -31.29 -68.95 7.78
C GLN A 233 -30.61 -69.95 6.83
N LEU A 234 -29.47 -69.56 6.23
CA LEU A 234 -28.68 -70.45 5.38
C LEU A 234 -28.11 -71.63 6.19
N ASP A 235 -27.57 -71.36 7.38
CA ASP A 235 -27.07 -72.41 8.29
C ASP A 235 -28.21 -73.39 8.67
N GLU A 236 -29.41 -72.88 9.00
CA GLU A 236 -30.57 -73.72 9.31
C GLU A 236 -31.04 -74.57 8.11
N LEU A 237 -31.07 -74.00 6.91
CA LEU A 237 -31.39 -74.76 5.68
C LEU A 237 -30.33 -75.83 5.39
N GLN A 238 -29.06 -75.55 5.66
CA GLN A 238 -27.98 -76.51 5.50
C GLN A 238 -28.12 -77.69 6.48
N ASP A 239 -28.54 -77.43 7.72
CA ASP A 239 -28.85 -78.47 8.71
C ASP A 239 -30.07 -79.30 8.28
N GLN A 240 -31.15 -78.66 7.82
CA GLN A 240 -32.34 -79.36 7.29
C GLN A 240 -32.01 -80.22 6.06
N LEU A 241 -31.16 -79.72 5.16
CA LEU A 241 -30.69 -80.48 4.00
C LEU A 241 -29.89 -81.72 4.43
N SER A 242 -29.06 -81.58 5.46
CA SER A 242 -28.30 -82.71 6.02
C SER A 242 -29.23 -83.76 6.64
N LEU A 243 -30.23 -83.33 7.41
CA LEU A 243 -31.23 -84.21 8.01
C LEU A 243 -32.06 -84.96 6.96
N THR A 244 -32.55 -84.26 5.93
CA THR A 244 -33.33 -84.87 4.85
C THR A 244 -32.50 -85.85 4.03
N LYS A 245 -31.22 -85.55 3.81
CA LYS A 245 -30.27 -86.48 3.19
C LYS A 245 -30.11 -87.76 4.00
N ASP A 246 -29.98 -87.67 5.33
CA ASP A 246 -29.89 -88.83 6.21
C ASP A 246 -31.19 -89.66 6.23
N GLN A 247 -32.34 -89.00 6.26
CA GLN A 247 -33.65 -89.65 6.15
C GLN A 247 -33.82 -90.37 4.79
N LEU A 248 -33.36 -89.76 3.70
CA LEU A 248 -33.39 -90.37 2.37
C LEU A 248 -32.51 -91.63 2.31
N GLU A 249 -31.32 -91.62 2.88
CA GLU A 249 -30.46 -92.82 2.92
C GLU A 249 -31.08 -93.92 3.80
N SER A 250 -31.69 -93.56 4.94
CA SER A 250 -32.42 -94.50 5.80
C SER A 250 -33.61 -95.16 5.10
N THR A 251 -34.44 -94.37 4.40
CA THR A 251 -35.58 -94.90 3.63
C THR A 251 -35.13 -95.76 2.45
N LYS A 252 -34.02 -95.40 1.79
CA LYS A 252 -33.41 -96.23 0.75
C LYS A 252 -32.93 -97.58 1.29
N VAL A 253 -32.32 -97.63 2.48
CA VAL A 253 -31.95 -98.89 3.16
C VAL A 253 -33.18 -99.73 3.49
N LEU A 254 -34.24 -99.12 4.04
CA LEU A 254 -35.50 -99.80 4.32
C LEU A 254 -36.14 -100.37 3.05
N LEU A 255 -36.13 -99.60 1.96
CA LEU A 255 -36.67 -100.01 0.66
C LEU A 255 -35.90 -101.21 0.10
N GLU A 256 -34.56 -101.20 0.14
CA GLU A 256 -33.75 -102.36 -0.28
C GLU A 256 -33.98 -103.58 0.62
N SER A 257 -34.20 -103.38 1.93
CA SER A 257 -34.58 -104.47 2.85
C SER A 257 -35.93 -105.06 2.49
N SER A 258 -36.96 -104.23 2.29
CA SER A 258 -38.30 -104.68 1.88
C SER A 258 -38.28 -105.35 0.51
N LYS A 259 -37.48 -104.85 -0.45
CA LYS A 259 -37.26 -105.49 -1.75
C LYS A 259 -36.67 -106.89 -1.61
N LYS A 260 -35.70 -107.08 -0.71
CA LYS A 260 -35.17 -108.42 -0.38
C LYS A 260 -36.24 -109.33 0.22
N GLU A 261 -37.02 -108.82 1.17
CA GLU A 261 -38.11 -109.59 1.82
C GLU A 261 -39.21 -109.99 0.82
N VAL A 262 -39.61 -109.08 -0.08
CA VAL A 262 -40.54 -109.40 -1.17
C VAL A 262 -39.95 -110.46 -2.11
N GLN A 263 -38.65 -110.39 -2.41
CA GLN A 263 -37.99 -111.42 -3.22
C GLN A 263 -37.93 -112.77 -2.48
N GLU A 264 -37.68 -112.77 -1.18
CA GLU A 264 -37.72 -113.95 -0.31
C GLU A 264 -39.12 -114.59 -0.32
N LEU A 265 -40.17 -113.81 -0.06
CA LEU A 265 -41.57 -114.25 -0.10
C LEU A 265 -41.96 -114.73 -1.50
N LYS A 266 -41.48 -114.07 -2.56
CA LYS A 266 -41.67 -114.52 -3.94
C LYS A 266 -41.02 -115.89 -4.17
N ASN A 267 -39.80 -116.10 -3.68
CA ASN A 267 -39.11 -117.39 -3.76
C ASN A 267 -39.86 -118.47 -2.96
N GLN A 268 -40.33 -118.16 -1.74
CA GLN A 268 -41.16 -119.07 -0.93
C GLN A 268 -42.49 -119.40 -1.62
N SER A 269 -43.16 -118.42 -2.22
CA SER A 269 -44.39 -118.64 -2.98
C SER A 269 -44.16 -119.52 -4.23
N CYS A 270 -43.00 -119.39 -4.88
CA CYS A 270 -42.59 -120.31 -5.94
C CYS A 270 -42.38 -121.74 -5.43
N LEU A 271 -41.73 -121.91 -4.27
CA LEU A 271 -41.59 -123.23 -3.62
C LEU A 271 -42.96 -123.86 -3.29
N TYR A 272 -43.89 -123.09 -2.72
CA TYR A 272 -45.25 -123.57 -2.45
C TYR A 272 -46.03 -123.93 -3.72
N LYS A 273 -45.84 -123.19 -4.82
CA LYS A 273 -46.43 -123.53 -6.13
C LYS A 273 -45.86 -124.82 -6.73
N GLU A 274 -44.66 -125.24 -6.36
CA GLU A 274 -44.04 -126.49 -6.80
C GLU A 274 -44.36 -127.66 -5.85
N GLU A 275 -44.56 -127.42 -4.54
CA GLU A 275 -44.89 -128.46 -3.57
C GLU A 275 -46.37 -128.87 -3.52
N GLU A 276 -47.32 -127.94 -3.74
CA GLU A 276 -48.76 -128.29 -3.76
C GLU A 276 -49.15 -129.30 -4.85
N PRO A 277 -48.69 -129.20 -6.12
CA PRO A 277 -49.05 -130.18 -7.13
C PRO A 277 -48.41 -131.54 -6.87
N HIS A 278 -47.29 -131.64 -6.15
CA HIS A 278 -46.68 -132.95 -5.81
C HIS A 278 -47.35 -133.61 -4.61
N GLN A 279 -47.69 -132.87 -3.55
CA GLN A 279 -48.45 -133.44 -2.44
C GLN A 279 -49.88 -133.83 -2.82
N MET A 280 -50.53 -133.03 -3.67
CA MET A 280 -51.88 -133.33 -4.13
C MET A 280 -51.86 -134.42 -5.22
N SER A 281 -50.83 -134.46 -6.07
CA SER A 281 -50.62 -135.57 -7.02
C SER A 281 -50.32 -136.90 -6.30
N ASP A 282 -49.53 -136.92 -5.22
CA ASP A 282 -49.29 -138.14 -4.45
C ASP A 282 -50.53 -138.61 -3.69
N LYS A 283 -51.37 -137.69 -3.17
CA LYS A 283 -52.67 -138.05 -2.59
C LYS A 283 -53.66 -138.57 -3.64
N VAL A 284 -53.71 -137.96 -4.82
CA VAL A 284 -54.55 -138.42 -5.95
C VAL A 284 -54.06 -139.78 -6.47
N ARG A 285 -52.74 -140.01 -6.54
CA ARG A 285 -52.15 -141.29 -6.91
C ARG A 285 -52.50 -142.37 -5.89
N LYS A 286 -52.37 -142.07 -4.59
CA LYS A 286 -52.74 -143.00 -3.52
C LYS A 286 -54.24 -143.34 -3.52
N LEU A 287 -55.11 -142.34 -3.69
CA LEU A 287 -56.55 -142.57 -3.83
C LEU A 287 -56.87 -143.35 -5.11
N SER A 288 -56.15 -143.12 -6.20
CA SER A 288 -56.30 -143.88 -7.45
C SER A 288 -55.87 -145.34 -7.28
N ASP A 289 -54.80 -145.60 -6.54
CA ASP A 289 -54.33 -146.95 -6.21
C ASP A 289 -55.34 -147.66 -5.31
N ASP A 290 -55.88 -146.96 -4.30
CA ASP A 290 -56.94 -147.48 -3.42
C ASP A 290 -58.23 -147.77 -4.21
N LEU A 291 -58.63 -146.89 -5.13
CA LEU A 291 -59.81 -147.09 -5.98
C LEU A 291 -59.62 -148.28 -6.94
N ASN A 292 -58.42 -148.46 -7.49
CA ASN A 292 -58.11 -149.60 -8.34
C ASN A 292 -58.06 -150.91 -7.55
N SER A 293 -57.59 -150.88 -6.30
CA SER A 293 -57.65 -152.01 -5.37
C SER A 293 -59.10 -152.40 -5.10
N ILE A 294 -59.96 -151.45 -4.72
CA ILE A 294 -61.40 -151.67 -4.51
C ILE A 294 -62.07 -152.17 -5.79
N ASN A 295 -61.76 -151.59 -6.94
CA ASN A 295 -62.31 -152.02 -8.23
C ASN A 295 -61.89 -153.46 -8.57
N SER A 296 -60.66 -153.87 -8.25
CA SER A 296 -60.21 -155.25 -8.41
C SER A 296 -60.92 -156.22 -7.45
N GLU A 297 -61.24 -155.76 -6.24
CA GLU A 297 -62.00 -156.51 -5.22
C GLU A 297 -63.47 -156.67 -5.62
N VAL A 298 -64.10 -155.61 -6.14
CA VAL A 298 -65.46 -155.64 -6.70
C VAL A 298 -65.51 -156.55 -7.94
N LYS A 299 -64.50 -156.48 -8.82
CA LYS A 299 -64.42 -157.35 -10.00
C LYS A 299 -64.24 -158.82 -9.62
N SER A 300 -63.44 -159.10 -8.59
CA SER A 300 -63.32 -160.42 -7.97
C SER A 300 -64.64 -160.90 -7.35
N GLY A 301 -65.38 -160.01 -6.67
CA GLY A 301 -66.71 -160.27 -6.13
C GLY A 301 -67.74 -160.59 -7.22
N ASN A 302 -67.75 -159.80 -8.30
CA ASN A 302 -68.63 -160.02 -9.45
C ASN A 302 -68.30 -161.33 -10.18
N GLN A 303 -67.03 -161.70 -10.33
CA GLN A 303 -66.66 -163.00 -10.90
C GLN A 303 -67.13 -164.18 -10.03
N LYS A 304 -67.08 -164.05 -8.70
CA LYS A 304 -67.64 -165.05 -7.77
C LYS A 304 -69.15 -165.12 -7.87
N LEU A 305 -69.83 -163.99 -8.00
CA LEU A 305 -71.28 -163.93 -8.16
C LEU A 305 -71.74 -164.52 -9.51
N GLU A 306 -71.03 -164.20 -10.59
CA GLU A 306 -71.25 -164.80 -11.91
C GLU A 306 -71.05 -166.31 -11.88
N GLN A 307 -70.01 -166.82 -11.21
CA GLN A 307 -69.84 -168.28 -11.07
C GLN A 307 -70.97 -168.94 -10.27
N VAL A 308 -71.51 -168.26 -9.25
CA VAL A 308 -72.67 -168.76 -8.47
C VAL A 308 -73.96 -168.72 -9.32
N LEU A 309 -74.21 -167.64 -10.05
CA LEU A 309 -75.38 -167.50 -10.93
C LEU A 309 -75.33 -168.47 -12.12
N ILE A 310 -74.16 -168.66 -12.73
CA ILE A 310 -73.95 -169.63 -13.82
C ILE A 310 -74.16 -171.07 -13.31
N SER A 311 -73.78 -171.37 -12.06
CA SER A 311 -74.02 -172.68 -11.45
C SER A 311 -75.48 -172.93 -11.06
N MET A 312 -76.25 -171.87 -10.75
CA MET A 312 -77.68 -171.97 -10.42
C MET A 312 -78.57 -172.08 -11.66
N LEU A 313 -78.25 -171.36 -12.74
CA LEU A 313 -79.14 -171.25 -13.90
C LEU A 313 -78.99 -172.40 -14.92
N TRP A 314 -77.98 -173.28 -14.80
CA TRP A 314 -77.83 -174.45 -15.68
C TRP A 314 -78.63 -175.69 -15.28
N ASN A 315 -79.39 -175.65 -14.17
CA ASN A 315 -80.16 -176.80 -13.66
C ASN A 315 -81.67 -176.74 -13.93
N GLU A 316 -82.23 -175.65 -14.47
CA GLU A 316 -83.67 -175.54 -14.72
C GLU A 316 -83.99 -174.86 -16.06
N LEU A 317 -84.39 -175.69 -17.02
CA LEU A 317 -85.34 -175.42 -18.11
C LEU A 317 -85.01 -174.38 -19.20
N ASP A 318 -84.75 -174.93 -20.38
CA ASP A 318 -85.62 -174.88 -21.57
C ASP A 318 -85.84 -173.56 -22.33
N LEU A 319 -85.84 -173.70 -23.67
CA LEU A 319 -86.34 -172.79 -24.71
C LEU A 319 -85.50 -171.55 -25.14
N ASP A 320 -84.89 -171.73 -26.31
CA ASP A 320 -85.19 -171.03 -27.57
C ASP A 320 -85.04 -169.49 -27.72
N HIS A 321 -84.38 -169.14 -28.83
CA HIS A 321 -84.54 -167.92 -29.66
C HIS A 321 -84.07 -166.51 -29.19
N GLN A 322 -83.21 -165.93 -30.06
CA GLN A 322 -83.30 -164.61 -30.71
C GLN A 322 -83.17 -163.27 -29.94
N SER A 323 -82.23 -162.47 -30.48
CA SER A 323 -82.43 -161.06 -30.93
C SER A 323 -82.11 -159.86 -30.02
N GLN A 324 -81.03 -159.18 -30.43
CA GLN A 324 -80.91 -157.73 -30.77
C GLN A 324 -80.76 -156.63 -29.70
N LEU A 325 -80.09 -155.56 -30.19
CA LEU A 325 -80.06 -154.13 -29.82
C LEU A 325 -78.88 -153.66 -28.93
N ARG A 326 -77.90 -152.93 -29.52
CA ARG A 326 -77.83 -151.43 -29.71
C ARG A 326 -77.38 -150.71 -28.42
N LEU A 327 -76.62 -149.62 -28.39
CA LEU A 327 -75.81 -148.79 -29.30
C LEU A 327 -75.14 -147.73 -28.37
N LEU A 328 -74.00 -147.18 -28.80
CA LEU A 328 -73.42 -145.84 -28.52
C LEU A 328 -72.17 -145.74 -27.63
N GLN A 329 -71.05 -145.48 -28.32
CA GLN A 329 -69.87 -144.76 -27.84
C GLN A 329 -69.91 -143.31 -28.36
N PRO A 330 -69.16 -142.40 -27.72
CA PRO A 330 -68.49 -141.32 -28.43
C PRO A 330 -66.95 -141.33 -28.22
N SER A 331 -66.24 -141.05 -29.30
CA SER A 331 -64.79 -140.89 -29.39
C SER A 331 -64.44 -139.40 -29.51
N LEU A 332 -63.56 -138.96 -28.61
CA LEU A 332 -62.36 -138.11 -28.80
C LEU A 332 -62.24 -137.17 -30.02
N MET A 333 -61.98 -135.90 -29.67
CA MET A 333 -60.94 -134.94 -30.13
C MET A 333 -61.58 -133.54 -30.09
N GLY A 334 -61.11 -132.55 -29.32
CA GLY A 334 -59.75 -132.04 -29.19
C GLY A 334 -59.70 -130.67 -29.89
N LYS A 335 -59.33 -129.60 -29.18
CA LYS A 335 -58.53 -128.45 -29.66
C LYS A 335 -58.48 -127.27 -28.67
N ASP A 336 -57.24 -126.82 -28.51
CA ASP A 336 -56.71 -125.50 -28.16
C ASP A 336 -57.68 -124.32 -28.02
N GLU A 337 -57.58 -123.61 -26.89
CA GLU A 337 -57.79 -122.16 -26.81
C GLU A 337 -56.76 -121.52 -25.87
N GLY A 338 -55.90 -120.68 -26.43
CA GLY A 338 -55.08 -119.73 -25.71
C GLY A 338 -55.81 -118.39 -25.57
N GLN A 339 -55.94 -117.90 -24.34
CA GLN A 339 -56.40 -116.56 -24.00
C GLN A 339 -55.36 -115.90 -23.09
N ASN A 340 -54.88 -114.69 -23.43
CA ASN A 340 -55.05 -113.52 -22.55
C ASN A 340 -54.56 -112.19 -23.16
N MET A 341 -55.51 -111.25 -23.29
CA MET A 341 -55.50 -109.82 -22.89
C MET A 341 -54.15 -109.08 -22.85
N GLY A 342 -53.92 -107.92 -23.47
CA GLY A 342 -54.85 -106.82 -23.76
C GLY A 342 -54.22 -105.51 -23.25
N ASN A 343 -53.86 -104.63 -24.17
CA ASN A 343 -53.17 -103.34 -24.01
C ASN A 343 -53.87 -102.35 -23.05
N ILE A 344 -53.10 -101.40 -22.48
CA ILE A 344 -53.40 -99.95 -22.44
C ILE A 344 -52.11 -99.16 -22.11
N VAL A 345 -51.79 -98.20 -22.98
CA VAL A 345 -50.83 -97.09 -22.84
C VAL A 345 -51.65 -95.81 -22.59
N PRO A 346 -51.15 -94.82 -21.83
CA PRO A 346 -50.79 -93.52 -22.45
C PRO A 346 -49.45 -93.00 -21.90
N ASN A 347 -48.50 -92.59 -22.74
CA ASN A 347 -48.40 -91.38 -23.57
C ASN A 347 -47.94 -90.11 -22.80
N ILE A 348 -46.92 -89.49 -23.39
CA ILE A 348 -45.99 -88.48 -22.91
C ILE A 348 -46.54 -87.08 -23.17
N GLY A 349 -46.16 -86.10 -22.34
CA GLY A 349 -46.18 -84.70 -22.78
C GLY A 349 -45.94 -83.66 -21.68
N CYS A 350 -44.76 -83.03 -21.70
CA CYS A 350 -44.56 -81.57 -21.74
C CYS A 350 -43.19 -81.15 -21.19
N LEU A 351 -42.25 -80.95 -22.12
CA LEU A 351 -41.06 -80.12 -21.95
C LEU A 351 -41.46 -78.64 -22.17
N ASN A 352 -41.16 -77.77 -21.21
CA ASN A 352 -41.04 -76.32 -21.40
C ASN A 352 -39.83 -75.85 -20.56
N ARG A 353 -38.75 -75.33 -21.16
CA ARG A 353 -38.58 -73.99 -21.76
C ARG A 353 -38.32 -72.93 -20.68
N ILE A 354 -37.04 -72.71 -20.34
CA ILE A 354 -36.55 -71.40 -19.88
C ILE A 354 -35.23 -71.10 -20.59
N ALA A 355 -35.25 -70.01 -21.34
CA ALA A 355 -34.11 -69.32 -21.92
C ALA A 355 -33.86 -68.04 -21.11
N ARG A 356 -32.72 -67.40 -21.41
CA ARG A 356 -32.48 -65.93 -21.39
C ARG A 356 -32.05 -65.27 -20.06
N LEU A 357 -30.77 -64.88 -19.99
CA LEU A 357 -30.24 -63.51 -20.25
C LEU A 357 -29.05 -63.21 -19.32
N ILE A 358 -27.85 -63.26 -19.90
CA ILE A 358 -26.67 -62.57 -19.38
C ILE A 358 -26.66 -61.22 -20.10
N THR A 359 -26.90 -60.14 -19.36
CA THR A 359 -26.69 -58.77 -19.86
C THR A 359 -25.60 -58.09 -19.06
N GLU A 360 -24.64 -57.61 -19.84
CA GLU A 360 -23.58 -56.66 -19.57
C GLU A 360 -24.01 -55.49 -18.67
N SER A 361 -23.06 -54.98 -17.87
CA SER A 361 -23.09 -53.59 -17.43
C SER A 361 -21.67 -53.00 -17.47
N PRO A 362 -21.51 -51.72 -17.85
CA PRO A 362 -20.26 -51.19 -18.36
C PRO A 362 -19.41 -50.47 -17.30
N HIS A 363 -18.10 -50.56 -17.50
CA HIS A 363 -17.09 -49.73 -16.86
C HIS A 363 -17.36 -48.23 -17.06
N ARG A 364 -17.28 -47.48 -15.96
CA ARG A 364 -17.18 -46.01 -15.93
C ARG A 364 -15.72 -45.65 -15.60
N PRO A 365 -14.98 -44.92 -16.44
CA PRO A 365 -13.70 -44.36 -16.03
C PRO A 365 -13.90 -43.04 -15.28
N ILE A 366 -13.19 -42.93 -14.16
CA ILE A 366 -12.97 -41.72 -13.36
C ILE A 366 -11.60 -41.17 -13.81
N GLN A 367 -11.55 -39.89 -14.21
CA GLN A 367 -10.37 -39.01 -14.27
C GLN A 367 -10.85 -37.68 -14.92
N GLN A 368 -10.47 -36.46 -14.54
CA GLN A 368 -9.81 -35.82 -13.39
C GLN A 368 -9.98 -34.31 -13.67
N PRO A 369 -10.17 -33.43 -12.66
CA PRO A 369 -10.23 -31.98 -12.91
C PRO A 369 -8.84 -31.38 -13.15
N ASN A 370 -8.78 -30.51 -14.15
CA ASN A 370 -7.63 -29.74 -14.60
C ASN A 370 -7.20 -28.70 -13.54
N PRO A 371 -5.93 -28.61 -13.12
CA PRO A 371 -5.49 -27.59 -12.18
C PRO A 371 -5.12 -26.28 -12.90
N GLU A 372 -5.73 -25.20 -12.41
CA GLU A 372 -5.11 -23.89 -12.13
C GLU A 372 -4.17 -23.29 -13.18
N ALA A 373 -4.73 -22.41 -14.02
CA ALA A 373 -3.98 -21.33 -14.64
C ALA A 373 -3.62 -20.28 -13.56
N ARG A 374 -2.35 -20.23 -13.18
CA ARG A 374 -1.72 -19.11 -12.48
C ARG A 374 -1.59 -17.92 -13.45
N PRO A 375 -2.00 -16.70 -13.08
CA PRO A 375 -1.54 -15.52 -13.78
C PRO A 375 -0.12 -15.18 -13.32
N GLU A 376 0.78 -15.02 -14.29
CA GLU A 376 2.11 -14.44 -14.12
C GLU A 376 1.97 -13.04 -13.52
N GLY A 377 2.54 -12.86 -12.33
CA GLY A 377 2.91 -11.56 -11.80
C GLY A 377 4.33 -11.20 -12.24
N GLU A 378 4.68 -9.94 -11.97
CA GLU A 378 6.04 -9.38 -11.98
C GLU A 378 6.48 -8.75 -13.32
N GLY A 379 5.77 -7.69 -13.70
CA GLY A 379 6.34 -6.56 -14.43
C GLY A 379 6.75 -5.46 -13.45
N GLU A 380 7.85 -5.69 -12.75
CA GLU A 380 8.54 -4.68 -11.93
C GLU A 380 9.27 -3.72 -12.89
N ALA A 381 8.66 -2.57 -13.16
CA ALA A 381 9.29 -1.49 -13.93
C ALA A 381 9.95 -0.51 -12.96
N ASP A 382 11.27 -0.59 -12.88
CA ASP A 382 12.15 0.45 -12.34
C ASP A 382 11.83 1.83 -12.95
N PRO A 383 11.78 2.92 -12.16
CA PRO A 383 11.89 4.27 -12.67
C PRO A 383 13.30 4.83 -12.44
N PRO A 384 14.01 5.22 -13.50
CA PRO A 384 14.88 6.38 -13.46
C PRO A 384 14.33 7.39 -14.48
N ASP A 385 14.36 8.69 -14.30
CA ASP A 385 15.39 9.52 -13.74
C ASP A 385 14.73 10.91 -13.68
N ARG A 386 14.64 11.52 -12.49
CA ARG A 386 14.27 12.94 -12.38
C ARG A 386 15.51 13.71 -11.97
N THR A 387 16.30 14.06 -12.97
CA THR A 387 17.23 15.17 -12.88
C THR A 387 16.45 16.43 -12.54
N LEU A 388 16.64 16.88 -11.30
CA LEU A 388 16.30 18.21 -10.81
C LEU A 388 17.28 19.19 -11.46
N ASP A 389 16.77 20.05 -12.35
CA ASP A 389 17.41 21.33 -12.65
C ASP A 389 17.05 22.30 -11.51
N LEU A 390 18.09 22.83 -10.87
CA LEU A 390 18.07 23.93 -9.91
C LEU A 390 18.20 25.28 -10.63
#